data_AF-A0A349H9U8-F1
#
_entry.id   AF-A0A349H9U8-F1
#
_cell.length_a   1.000
_cell.length_b   1.000
_cell.length_c   1.000
_cell.angle_alpha   90.00
_cell.angle_beta   90.00
_cell.angle_gamma   90.00
#
_symmetry.space_group_name_H-M   'P 1'
#
loop_
_entity.id
_entity.type
_entity.pdbx_description
1 polymer ?
#
loop_
_entity_poly.entity_id
_entity_poly.type
_entity_poly.pdbx_seq_one_letter_code
_entity_poly.pdbx_strand_id
1 'polypeptide(L)'
;MSTLIEQFRQSSPLFGGNAAFIEELYESFLTDPESVNDNWRQYFRNMEAQTQGARDIAHGPIRDSFARLALQPQAGMERSQGLSPQTAEKQAAVLRIINAYRTRGHKAADLDPLKLRNRPPVPELDPGYHGLNEADMAISFNTGSL
;
A
#
# COMPACT_ATOMS: atom_id res chain seq x y z
N MET A 1 -17.01 24.14 -45.95
CA MET A 1 -15.88 23.22 -46.19
C MET A 1 -14.72 23.73 -45.33
N SER A 2 -14.45 23.10 -44.19
CA SER A 2 -13.34 23.54 -43.34
C SER A 2 -12.02 23.24 -44.04
N THR A 3 -11.09 24.20 -44.04
CA THR A 3 -9.84 24.10 -44.80
C THR A 3 -8.80 23.28 -44.04
N LEU A 4 -7.87 22.62 -44.74
CA LEU A 4 -6.81 21.81 -44.12
C LEU A 4 -5.97 22.60 -43.08
N ILE A 5 -5.81 23.91 -43.31
CA ILE A 5 -5.14 24.84 -42.37
C ILE A 5 -5.94 25.01 -41.06
N GLU A 6 -7.27 25.05 -41.12
CA GLU A 6 -8.12 25.17 -39.93
C GLU A 6 -8.02 23.91 -39.06
N GLN A 7 -8.05 22.74 -39.69
CA GLN A 7 -7.87 21.46 -38.99
C GLN A 7 -6.51 21.38 -38.29
N PHE A 8 -5.45 21.83 -38.96
CA PHE A 8 -4.11 21.84 -38.37
C PHE A 8 -4.00 22.80 -37.17
N ARG A 9 -4.63 23.97 -37.24
CA ARG A 9 -4.67 24.92 -36.11
C ARG A 9 -5.42 24.37 -34.90
N GLN A 10 -6.43 23.54 -35.12
CA GLN A 10 -7.21 22.91 -34.04
C GLN A 10 -6.46 21.76 -33.37
N SER A 11 -5.64 21.00 -34.11
CA SER A 11 -4.89 19.84 -33.58
C SER A 11 -3.47 20.16 -33.11
N SER A 12 -2.87 21.27 -33.57
CA SER A 12 -1.51 21.67 -33.20
C SER A 12 -1.26 21.79 -31.68
N PRO A 13 -2.22 22.27 -30.85
CA PRO A 13 -2.02 22.28 -29.40
C PRO A 13 -1.90 20.87 -28.82
N LEU A 14 -2.64 19.90 -29.36
CA LEU A 14 -2.72 18.51 -28.91
C LEU A 14 -1.56 17.63 -29.41
N PHE A 15 -0.52 18.24 -29.99
CA PHE A 15 0.68 17.52 -30.39
C PHE A 15 1.36 16.89 -29.18
N GLY A 16 1.85 15.65 -29.32
CA GLY A 16 2.39 14.85 -28.20
C GLY A 16 3.53 15.52 -27.41
N GLY A 17 4.28 16.45 -28.03
CA GLY A 17 5.28 17.25 -27.32
C GLY A 17 4.72 18.18 -26.24
N ASN A 18 3.43 18.56 -26.34
CA ASN A 18 2.73 19.40 -25.36
C ASN A 18 1.91 18.57 -24.35
N ALA A 19 1.99 17.23 -24.40
CA ALA A 19 1.13 16.36 -23.58
C ALA A 19 1.23 16.69 -22.08
N ALA A 20 2.44 16.83 -21.55
CA ALA A 20 2.64 17.16 -20.13
C ALA A 20 2.02 18.51 -19.73
N PHE A 21 2.08 19.51 -20.61
CA PHE A 21 1.48 20.83 -20.37
C PHE A 21 -0.05 20.76 -20.40
N ILE A 22 -0.63 20.02 -21.34
CA ILE A 22 -2.09 19.84 -21.43
C ILE A 22 -2.59 19.02 -20.24
N GLU A 23 -1.85 18.00 -19.80
CA GLU A 23 -2.16 17.22 -18.61
C GLU A 23 -2.22 18.12 -17.36
N GLU A 24 -1.20 18.94 -17.12
CA GLU A 24 -1.19 19.89 -16.00
C GLU A 24 -2.34 20.90 -16.08
N LEU A 25 -2.65 21.39 -17.29
CA LEU A 25 -3.76 22.31 -17.54
C LEU A 25 -5.13 21.65 -17.33
N TYR A 26 -5.26 20.35 -17.61
CA TYR A 26 -6.47 19.60 -17.34
C TYR A 26 -6.62 19.30 -15.84
N GLU A 27 -5.54 18.96 -15.15
CA GLU A 27 -5.55 18.77 -13.69
C GLU A 27 -5.95 20.05 -12.93
N SER A 28 -5.52 21.23 -13.42
CA SER A 28 -5.98 22.50 -12.86
C SER A 28 -7.47 22.76 -13.14
N PHE A 29 -7.97 22.43 -14.34
CA PHE A 29 -9.40 22.46 -14.66
C PHE A 29 -10.24 21.54 -13.76
N LEU A 30 -9.74 20.33 -13.44
CA LEU A 30 -10.43 19.40 -12.52
C LEU A 30 -10.51 19.94 -11.08
N THR A 31 -9.55 20.78 -10.67
CA THR A 31 -9.51 21.39 -9.33
C THR A 31 -10.37 22.65 -9.28
N ASP A 32 -10.19 23.55 -10.25
CA ASP A 32 -10.95 24.78 -10.41
C ASP A 32 -11.16 25.09 -11.91
N PRO A 33 -12.40 24.96 -12.43
CA PRO A 33 -12.70 25.29 -13.81
C PRO A 33 -12.42 26.75 -14.19
N GLU A 34 -12.41 27.69 -13.24
CA GLU A 34 -12.14 29.10 -13.51
C GLU A 34 -10.65 29.42 -13.68
N SER A 35 -9.77 28.50 -13.26
CA SER A 35 -8.31 28.66 -13.33
C SER A 35 -7.77 28.58 -14.77
N VAL A 36 -8.54 28.01 -15.70
CA VAL A 36 -8.18 27.90 -17.12
C VAL A 36 -8.91 28.93 -17.97
N ASN A 37 -8.29 29.32 -19.09
CA ASN A 37 -8.88 30.25 -20.04
C ASN A 37 -10.17 29.70 -20.68
N ASP A 38 -11.00 30.59 -21.21
CA ASP A 38 -12.33 30.24 -21.74
C ASP A 38 -12.28 29.18 -22.86
N ASN A 39 -11.26 29.24 -23.72
CA ASN A 39 -11.10 28.31 -24.83
C ASN A 39 -10.83 26.88 -24.33
N TRP A 40 -9.92 26.71 -23.37
CA TRP A 40 -9.61 25.43 -22.76
C TRP A 40 -10.75 24.91 -21.90
N ARG A 41 -11.44 25.81 -21.20
CA ARG A 41 -12.61 25.47 -20.41
C ARG A 41 -13.73 24.87 -21.26
N GLN A 42 -14.02 25.49 -22.40
CA GLN A 42 -15.01 24.95 -23.35
C GLN A 42 -14.55 23.62 -23.94
N TYR A 43 -13.27 23.50 -24.28
CA TYR A 43 -12.70 22.26 -24.79
C TYR A 43 -12.86 21.09 -23.80
N PHE A 44 -12.48 21.27 -22.53
CA PHE A 44 -12.59 20.23 -21.52
C PHE A 44 -14.04 19.91 -21.14
N ARG A 45 -14.94 20.90 -21.07
CA ARG A 45 -16.38 20.65 -20.87
C ARG A 45 -16.98 19.80 -22.00
N ASN A 46 -16.60 20.08 -23.25
CA ASN A 46 -17.05 19.29 -24.39
C ASN A 46 -16.49 17.86 -24.36
N MET A 47 -15.31 17.67 -23.77
CA MET A 47 -14.71 16.36 -23.55
C MET A 47 -15.46 15.58 -22.44
N GLU A 48 -15.74 16.20 -21.30
CA GLU A 48 -16.54 15.59 -20.22
C GLU A 48 -17.96 15.21 -20.66
N ALA A 49 -18.56 16.02 -21.55
CA ALA A 49 -19.88 15.71 -22.12
C ALA A 49 -19.85 14.44 -22.99
N GLN A 50 -18.69 14.09 -23.58
CA GLN A 50 -18.51 12.87 -24.37
C GLN A 50 -18.19 11.65 -23.50
N THR A 51 -17.62 11.83 -22.30
CA THR A 51 -17.26 10.74 -21.37
C THR A 51 -18.44 10.24 -20.51
N GLN A 52 -19.68 10.55 -20.88
CA GLN A 52 -20.91 10.07 -20.24
C GLN A 52 -20.93 10.26 -18.71
N GLY A 53 -20.34 11.35 -18.22
CA GLY A 53 -20.38 11.70 -16.79
C GLY A 53 -19.36 11.00 -15.90
N ALA A 54 -18.43 10.22 -16.46
CA ALA A 54 -17.22 9.82 -15.75
C ALA A 54 -16.30 11.04 -15.61
N ARG A 55 -16.28 11.65 -14.42
CA ARG A 55 -15.32 12.70 -14.07
C ARG A 55 -13.96 12.07 -13.82
N ASP A 56 -12.93 12.60 -14.46
CA ASP A 56 -11.55 12.17 -14.21
C ASP A 56 -11.05 12.64 -12.85
N ILE A 57 -10.01 11.97 -12.37
CA ILE A 57 -9.35 12.24 -11.09
C ILE A 57 -7.96 12.76 -11.39
N ALA A 58 -7.57 13.89 -10.78
CA ALA A 58 -6.22 14.44 -10.93
C ALA A 58 -5.15 13.44 -10.47
N HIS A 59 -4.13 13.22 -11.30
CA HIS A 59 -3.07 12.22 -11.05
C HIS A 59 -1.82 12.84 -10.42
N GLY A 60 -1.64 14.16 -10.48
CA GLY A 60 -0.57 14.92 -9.82
C GLY A 60 -0.31 14.52 -8.37
N PRO A 61 -1.31 14.50 -7.46
CA PRO A 61 -1.11 14.13 -6.07
C PRO A 61 -0.53 12.72 -5.87
N ILE A 62 -0.91 11.78 -6.75
CA ILE A 62 -0.43 10.41 -6.75
C ILE A 62 1.04 10.38 -7.20
N ARG A 63 1.37 11.06 -8.31
CA ARG A 63 2.75 11.19 -8.80
C ARG A 63 3.67 11.82 -7.77
N ASP A 64 3.21 12.87 -7.09
CA ASP A 64 3.95 13.53 -6.02
C ASP A 64 4.15 12.65 -4.79
N SER A 65 3.16 11.79 -4.48
CA SER A 65 3.32 10.79 -3.42
C SER A 65 4.41 9.78 -3.77
N PHE A 66 4.44 9.30 -5.02
CA PHE A 66 5.47 8.37 -5.49
C PHE A 66 6.85 9.03 -5.58
N ALA A 67 6.93 10.27 -6.07
CA ALA A 67 8.18 11.03 -6.10
C ALA A 67 8.72 11.26 -4.68
N ARG A 68 7.86 11.62 -3.72
CA ARG A 68 8.23 11.73 -2.31
C ARG A 68 8.68 10.40 -1.72
N LEU A 69 8.00 9.30 -2.04
CA LEU A 69 8.40 7.95 -1.61
C LEU A 69 9.74 7.51 -2.20
N ALA A 70 10.10 7.97 -3.39
CA ALA A 70 11.39 7.69 -4.00
C ALA A 70 12.53 8.52 -3.37
N LEU A 71 12.25 9.77 -2.99
CA LEU A 71 13.22 10.68 -2.36
C LEU A 71 13.36 10.47 -0.85
N GLN A 72 12.32 9.96 -0.18
CA GLN A 72 12.37 9.58 1.22
C GLN A 72 12.84 8.13 1.31
N PRO A 73 14.02 7.85 1.89
CA PRO A 73 14.43 6.49 2.17
C PRO A 73 13.51 5.95 3.27
N GLN A 74 12.42 5.27 2.89
CA GLN A 74 11.51 4.46 3.70
C GLN A 74 11.77 4.59 5.22
N ALA A 75 11.10 5.57 5.83
CA ALA A 75 10.93 5.63 7.29
C ALA A 75 9.67 4.88 7.76
N GLY A 76 9.07 4.05 6.87
CA GLY A 76 7.79 3.38 7.09
C GLY A 76 7.77 1.87 6.82
N MET A 77 8.84 1.29 6.26
CA MET A 77 9.19 -0.08 6.65
C MET A 77 9.98 0.08 7.93
N GLU A 78 9.56 -0.59 9.00
CA GLU A 78 10.40 -0.74 10.18
C GLU A 78 11.76 -1.23 9.69
N ARG A 79 12.74 -0.31 9.63
CA ARG A 79 14.13 -0.70 9.67
C ARG A 79 14.21 -1.38 11.02
N SER A 80 14.19 -2.71 10.99
CA SER A 80 14.66 -3.51 12.11
C SER A 80 15.99 -2.88 12.50
N GLN A 81 15.96 -2.08 13.56
CA GLN A 81 17.16 -1.52 14.17
C GLN A 81 18.12 -2.68 14.24
N GLY A 82 19.29 -2.56 13.58
CA GLY A 82 20.14 -3.68 13.20
C GLY A 82 20.02 -4.80 14.22
N LEU A 83 19.33 -5.88 13.84
CA LEU A 83 18.91 -6.92 14.77
C LEU A 83 20.14 -7.29 15.59
N SER A 84 20.12 -6.97 16.88
CA SER A 84 21.15 -7.53 17.74
C SER A 84 21.09 -9.05 17.53
N PRO A 85 22.22 -9.76 17.53
CA PRO A 85 22.21 -11.21 17.37
C PRO A 85 21.18 -11.90 18.28
N GLN A 86 21.00 -11.35 19.49
CA GLN A 86 19.98 -11.78 20.45
C GLN A 86 18.55 -11.55 19.96
N THR A 87 18.21 -10.40 19.37
CA THR A 87 16.87 -10.15 18.82
C THR A 87 16.59 -11.04 17.60
N ALA A 88 17.61 -11.36 16.78
CA ALA A 88 17.48 -12.31 15.68
C ALA A 88 17.20 -13.74 16.17
N GLU A 89 17.88 -14.19 17.23
CA GLU A 89 17.62 -15.49 17.87
C GLU A 89 16.21 -15.57 18.44
N LYS A 90 15.74 -14.50 19.12
CA LYS A 90 14.37 -14.41 19.64
C LYS A 90 13.34 -14.39 18.51
N GLN A 91 13.60 -13.67 17.43
CA GLN A 91 12.76 -13.68 16.23
C GLN A 91 12.65 -15.10 15.62
N ALA A 92 13.74 -15.86 15.57
CA ALA A 92 13.71 -17.25 15.14
C ALA A 92 12.95 -18.16 16.14
N ALA A 93 13.07 -17.91 17.44
CA ALA A 93 12.28 -18.57 18.48
C ALA A 93 10.77 -18.33 18.31
N VAL A 94 10.36 -17.09 18.00
CA VAL A 94 8.96 -16.74 17.69
C VAL A 94 8.44 -17.52 16.48
N LEU A 95 9.22 -17.64 15.40
CA LEU A 95 8.80 -18.44 14.25
C LEU A 95 8.69 -19.94 14.56
N ARG A 96 9.56 -20.48 15.43
CA ARG A 96 9.48 -21.87 15.89
C ARG A 96 8.21 -22.15 16.69
N ILE A 97 7.86 -21.27 17.64
CA ILE A 97 6.62 -21.46 18.42
C ILE A 97 5.38 -21.33 17.53
N ILE A 98 5.33 -20.38 16.58
CA ILE A 98 4.22 -20.27 15.62
C ILE A 98 4.04 -21.60 14.86
N ASN A 99 5.13 -22.21 14.37
CA ASN A 99 5.07 -23.49 13.70
C ASN A 99 4.62 -24.63 14.65
N ALA A 100 5.11 -24.65 15.88
CA ALA A 100 4.69 -25.63 16.89
C ALA A 100 3.18 -25.54 17.16
N TYR A 101 2.60 -24.34 17.26
CA TYR A 101 1.16 -24.16 17.40
C TYR A 101 0.41 -24.61 16.14
N ARG A 102 0.91 -24.31 14.93
CA ARG A 102 0.29 -24.76 13.67
C ARG A 102 0.23 -26.28 13.55
N THR A 103 1.29 -26.97 13.96
CA THR A 103 1.41 -28.43 13.78
C THR A 103 0.86 -29.23 14.96
N ARG A 104 1.06 -28.76 16.19
CA ARG A 104 0.75 -29.49 17.44
C ARG A 104 -0.28 -28.79 18.34
N GLY A 105 -0.77 -27.60 17.97
CA GLY A 105 -1.76 -26.82 18.73
C GLY A 105 -3.03 -27.60 19.09
N HIS A 106 -3.48 -28.47 18.18
CA HIS A 106 -4.64 -29.33 18.37
C HIS A 106 -4.54 -30.24 19.60
N LYS A 107 -3.31 -30.59 20.05
CA LYS A 107 -3.11 -31.42 21.24
C LYS A 107 -3.35 -30.68 22.54
N ALA A 108 -3.20 -29.36 22.53
CA ALA A 108 -3.44 -28.50 23.69
C ALA A 108 -4.86 -27.90 23.72
N ALA A 109 -5.57 -27.90 22.59
CA ALA A 109 -6.91 -27.32 22.45
C ALA A 109 -7.96 -27.95 23.38
N ASP A 110 -8.87 -27.11 23.90
CA ASP A 110 -9.95 -27.54 24.80
C ASP A 110 -11.14 -28.11 24.02
N LEU A 111 -11.02 -29.40 23.65
CA LEU A 111 -12.01 -30.10 22.84
C LEU A 111 -12.99 -30.97 23.66
N ASP A 112 -12.66 -31.24 24.94
CA ASP A 112 -13.45 -32.12 25.80
C ASP A 112 -14.27 -31.29 26.82
N PRO A 113 -15.59 -31.09 26.59
CA PRO A 113 -16.42 -30.30 27.48
C PRO A 113 -16.60 -30.95 28.87
N LEU A 114 -16.36 -32.26 28.99
CA LEU A 114 -16.49 -33.01 30.23
C LEU A 114 -15.17 -33.11 31.02
N LYS A 115 -14.05 -32.73 30.40
CA LYS A 115 -12.70 -32.73 31.00
C LYS A 115 -12.30 -34.07 31.63
N LEU A 116 -12.72 -35.18 31.03
CA LEU A 116 -12.48 -36.52 31.57
C LEU A 116 -11.08 -37.05 31.21
N ARG A 117 -10.46 -36.49 30.17
CA ARG A 117 -9.14 -36.92 29.69
C ARG A 117 -8.03 -36.04 30.26
N ASN A 118 -7.05 -36.67 30.92
CA ASN A 118 -5.79 -36.00 31.27
C ASN A 118 -4.97 -35.74 30.01
N ARG A 119 -4.73 -34.46 29.71
CA ARG A 119 -4.01 -34.00 28.52
C ARG A 119 -2.51 -34.00 28.82
N PRO A 120 -1.68 -34.75 28.07
CA PRO A 120 -0.24 -34.70 28.27
C PRO A 120 0.30 -33.30 27.91
N PRO A 121 1.22 -32.73 28.70
CA PRO A 121 1.81 -31.46 28.37
C PRO A 121 2.63 -31.59 27.09
N VAL A 122 2.55 -30.58 26.23
CA VAL A 122 3.35 -30.50 25.00
C VAL A 122 4.37 -29.37 25.20
N PRO A 123 5.62 -29.68 25.57
CA PRO A 123 6.62 -28.67 25.95
C PRO A 123 6.91 -27.67 24.83
N GLU A 124 6.78 -28.08 23.57
CA GLU A 124 7.04 -27.22 22.42
C GLU A 124 6.08 -26.03 22.27
N LEU A 125 4.92 -26.05 22.95
CA LEU A 125 4.00 -24.91 22.97
C LEU A 125 4.36 -23.88 24.05
N ASP A 126 5.25 -24.21 24.98
CA ASP A 126 5.69 -23.29 26.01
C ASP A 126 6.70 -22.28 25.41
N PRO A 127 6.48 -20.96 25.53
CA PRO A 127 7.48 -19.95 25.18
C PRO A 127 8.83 -20.17 25.86
N GLY A 128 8.84 -20.66 27.10
CA GLY A 128 10.07 -20.94 27.84
C GLY A 128 10.93 -22.02 27.19
N TYR A 129 10.32 -23.00 26.51
CA TYR A 129 11.03 -24.05 25.78
C TYR A 129 11.87 -23.49 24.62
N HIS A 130 11.45 -22.35 24.04
CA HIS A 130 12.17 -21.69 22.95
C HIS A 130 13.10 -20.57 23.42
N GLY A 131 13.25 -20.38 24.72
CA GLY A 131 14.10 -19.34 25.32
C GLY A 131 13.47 -17.94 25.34
N LEU A 132 12.15 -17.83 25.20
CA LEU A 132 11.41 -16.58 25.35
C LEU A 132 11.02 -16.40 26.82
N ASN A 133 11.31 -15.22 27.37
CA ASN A 133 10.96 -14.90 28.74
C ASN A 133 9.78 -13.90 28.81
N GLU A 134 9.36 -13.55 30.02
CA GLU A 134 8.24 -12.62 30.22
C GLU A 134 8.55 -11.19 29.72
N ALA A 135 9.81 -10.77 29.74
CA ALA A 135 10.20 -9.48 29.18
C ALA A 135 10.04 -9.44 27.65
N ASP A 136 10.16 -10.58 26.98
CA ASP A 136 9.97 -10.70 25.53
C ASP A 136 8.49 -10.59 25.11
N MET A 137 7.55 -10.80 26.03
CA MET A 137 6.11 -10.68 25.74
C MET A 137 5.66 -9.25 25.45
N ALA A 138 6.42 -8.26 25.91
CA ALA A 138 6.15 -6.84 25.65
C ALA A 138 6.77 -6.35 24.32
N ILE A 139 7.58 -7.18 23.65
CA ILE A 139 8.32 -6.80 22.44
C ILE A 139 7.52 -7.20 21.21
N SER A 140 7.43 -6.29 20.23
CA SER A 140 6.84 -6.59 18.92
C SER A 140 7.83 -7.34 18.02
N PHE A 141 7.39 -8.49 17.48
CA PHE A 141 8.15 -9.30 16.54
C PHE A 141 7.43 -9.39 15.19
N ASN A 142 8.18 -9.67 14.13
CA ASN A 142 7.60 -9.91 12.82
C ASN A 142 7.04 -11.34 12.75
N THR A 143 5.82 -11.54 12.27
CA THR A 143 5.21 -12.87 12.20
C THR A 143 5.50 -13.62 10.89
N GLY A 144 6.32 -13.03 10.01
CA GLY A 144 6.56 -13.52 8.65
C GLY A 144 5.33 -13.37 7.75
N SER A 145 5.23 -14.25 6.75
CA SER A 145 4.01 -14.45 5.96
C SER A 145 3.06 -15.33 6.75
N LEU A 146 1.96 -14.74 7.24
CA LEU A 146 0.92 -15.43 8.00
C LEU A 146 -0.15 -16.00 7.07
#